data_AF-A0A1A8R654-F1
#
_entry.id   AF-A0A1A8R654-F1
#
_cell.length_a   1.000
_cell.length_b   1.000
_cell.length_c   1.000
_cell.angle_alpha   90.00
_cell.angle_beta   90.00
_cell.angle_gamma   90.00
#
_symmetry.space_group_name_H-M   'P 1'
#
loop_
_entity.id
_entity.type
_entity.pdbx_description
1 polymer ?
#
loop_
_entity_poly.entity_id
_entity_poly.type
_entity_poly.pdbx_seq_one_letter_code
_entity_poly.pdbx_strand_id
1 'polypeptide(L)'
;IETSQCHRVTGHCVCQQGVSGVRCDQCARGFAGVFPNCQPCHQCFGDWDRVVQDLAVRTKTLAERAHEIQTTGLTGPYEKIFKELEEKLAQAQSIVNARNATAAAVSVLMELIEDLRAHIGETTET
;
A
#
# COMPACT_ATOMS: atom_id res chain seq x y z
N ILE A 1 -35.84 -1.62 38.01
CA ILE A 1 -35.17 -2.52 37.04
C ILE A 1 -35.21 -1.80 35.71
N GLU A 2 -34.13 -1.12 35.34
CA GLU A 2 -33.99 -0.44 34.04
C GLU A 2 -33.87 -1.52 32.97
N THR A 3 -34.93 -1.77 32.21
CA THR A 3 -34.86 -2.65 31.03
C THR A 3 -34.34 -1.82 29.87
N SER A 4 -33.05 -1.90 29.56
CA SER A 4 -32.46 -1.27 28.38
C SER A 4 -33.08 -1.88 27.12
N GLN A 5 -34.13 -1.24 26.60
CA GLN A 5 -34.82 -1.68 25.38
C GLN A 5 -33.91 -1.51 24.17
N CYS A 6 -33.87 -2.52 23.29
CA CYS A 6 -33.16 -2.42 22.03
C CYS A 6 -33.87 -1.46 21.08
N HIS A 7 -33.10 -0.76 20.27
CA HIS A 7 -33.62 0.15 19.27
C HIS A 7 -34.44 -0.62 18.23
N ARG A 8 -35.73 -0.28 18.09
CA ARG A 8 -36.71 -1.07 17.33
C ARG A 8 -36.41 -1.20 15.84
N VAL A 9 -35.73 -0.21 15.25
CA VAL A 9 -35.44 -0.17 13.80
C VAL A 9 -34.09 -0.82 13.48
N THR A 10 -33.06 -0.56 14.29
CA THR A 10 -31.69 -1.02 14.01
C THR A 10 -31.36 -2.33 14.74
N GLY A 11 -32.20 -2.77 15.68
CA GLY A 11 -31.97 -3.94 16.52
C GLY A 11 -30.83 -3.77 17.53
N HIS A 12 -30.20 -2.59 17.62
CA HIS A 12 -29.07 -2.35 18.52
C HIS A 12 -29.53 -2.18 19.95
N CYS A 13 -29.01 -3.01 20.85
CA CYS A 13 -29.27 -2.95 22.27
C CYS A 13 -28.23 -2.07 22.99
N VAL A 14 -28.62 -1.42 24.09
CA VAL A 14 -27.68 -0.71 24.96
C VAL A 14 -27.00 -1.73 25.87
N CYS A 15 -25.73 -2.00 25.58
CA CYS A 15 -24.96 -3.04 26.27
C CYS A 15 -24.44 -2.57 27.63
N GLN A 16 -24.39 -3.50 28.59
CA GLN A 16 -23.69 -3.29 29.85
C GLN A 16 -22.18 -3.25 29.63
N GLN A 17 -21.45 -2.76 30.63
CA GLN A 17 -19.99 -2.72 30.56
C GLN A 17 -19.41 -4.13 30.38
N GLY A 18 -18.46 -4.27 29.45
CA GLY A 18 -17.78 -5.54 29.18
C GLY A 18 -18.46 -6.44 28.16
N VAL A 19 -19.64 -6.08 27.66
CA VAL A 19 -20.34 -6.78 26.58
C VAL A 19 -20.59 -5.88 25.38
N SER A 20 -20.62 -6.50 24.20
CA SER A 20 -20.74 -5.84 22.90
C SER A 20 -21.50 -6.72 21.91
N GLY A 21 -21.63 -6.25 20.67
CA GLY A 21 -22.47 -6.87 19.64
C GLY A 21 -23.83 -6.18 19.55
N VAL A 22 -24.51 -6.35 18.42
CA VAL A 22 -25.83 -5.72 18.16
C VAL A 22 -26.85 -6.10 19.24
N ARG A 23 -26.74 -7.33 19.77
CA ARG A 23 -27.59 -7.88 20.82
C ARG A 23 -26.89 -8.04 22.17
N CYS A 24 -25.70 -7.46 22.33
CA CYS A 24 -24.90 -7.58 23.54
C CYS A 24 -24.57 -9.03 23.92
N ASP A 25 -24.28 -9.86 22.91
CA ASP A 25 -24.10 -11.32 23.00
C ASP A 25 -22.63 -11.76 22.95
N GLN A 26 -21.69 -10.79 23.00
CA GLN A 26 -20.26 -11.03 22.88
C GLN A 26 -19.49 -10.20 23.91
N CYS A 27 -18.31 -10.65 24.32
CA CYS A 27 -17.45 -9.83 25.17
C CYS A 27 -16.92 -8.62 24.39
N ALA A 28 -16.93 -7.45 25.03
CA ALA A 28 -16.39 -6.23 24.45
C ALA A 28 -14.87 -6.31 24.30
N ARG A 29 -14.29 -5.52 23.40
CA ARG A 29 -12.83 -5.37 23.31
C ARG A 29 -12.28 -4.93 24.68
N GLY A 30 -11.18 -5.56 25.09
CA GLY A 30 -10.64 -5.38 26.45
C GLY A 30 -11.29 -6.26 27.51
N PHE A 31 -12.22 -7.13 27.12
CA PHE A 31 -12.78 -8.20 27.93
C PHE A 31 -12.64 -9.54 27.20
N ALA A 32 -12.45 -10.61 27.95
CA ALA A 32 -12.28 -11.96 27.46
C ALA A 32 -13.15 -12.95 28.24
N GLY A 33 -13.36 -14.14 27.68
CA GLY A 33 -14.22 -15.17 28.26
C GLY A 33 -15.36 -15.55 27.31
N VAL A 34 -16.37 -16.20 27.88
CA VAL A 34 -17.57 -16.63 27.14
C VAL A 34 -18.75 -15.87 27.71
N PHE A 35 -19.50 -15.17 26.85
CA PHE A 35 -20.72 -14.48 27.26
C PHE A 35 -21.68 -15.42 28.03
N PRO A 36 -22.27 -14.99 29.16
CA PRO A 36 -22.24 -13.64 29.73
C PRO A 36 -21.06 -13.35 30.67
N ASN A 37 -20.16 -14.30 30.87
CA ASN A 37 -19.03 -14.20 31.80
C ASN A 37 -17.81 -13.54 31.14
N CYS A 38 -17.92 -12.23 30.91
CA CYS A 38 -16.84 -11.42 30.35
C CYS A 38 -15.99 -10.81 31.47
N GLN A 39 -14.71 -11.19 31.52
CA GLN A 39 -13.73 -10.70 32.48
C GLN A 39 -12.84 -9.64 31.82
N PRO A 40 -12.44 -8.56 32.50
CA PRO A 40 -11.51 -7.60 31.93
C PRO A 40 -10.18 -8.28 31.59
N CYS A 41 -9.59 -7.91 30.45
CA CYS A 41 -8.26 -8.34 30.08
C CYS A 41 -7.20 -7.80 31.07
N HIS A 42 -6.00 -8.36 31.02
CA HIS A 42 -4.87 -7.91 31.83
C HIS A 42 -4.62 -6.40 31.69
N GLN A 43 -4.09 -5.74 32.72
CA GLN A 43 -3.83 -4.30 32.73
C GLN A 43 -2.97 -3.80 31.54
N CYS A 44 -2.08 -4.64 31.02
CA CYS A 44 -1.24 -4.33 29.85
C CYS A 44 -1.99 -4.37 28.50
N PHE A 45 -3.27 -4.79 28.48
CA PHE A 45 -4.04 -4.90 27.25
C PHE A 45 -4.13 -3.55 26.53
N GLY A 46 -4.31 -2.44 27.25
CA GLY A 46 -4.38 -1.11 26.63
C GLY A 46 -3.11 -0.76 25.82
N ASP A 47 -1.94 -1.03 26.39
CA ASP A 47 -0.66 -0.79 25.72
C ASP A 47 -0.49 -1.70 24.50
N TRP A 48 -0.78 -3.00 24.68
CA TRP A 48 -0.71 -3.98 23.60
C TRP A 48 -1.68 -3.64 22.47
N ASP A 49 -2.91 -3.29 22.79
CA ASP A 49 -3.97 -2.97 21.84
C ASP A 49 -3.59 -1.76 20.98
N ARG A 50 -2.97 -0.74 21.59
CA ARG A 50 -2.43 0.42 20.87
C ARG A 50 -1.35 0.02 19.86
N VAL A 51 -0.40 -0.83 20.26
CA VAL A 51 0.66 -1.30 19.35
C VAL A 51 0.08 -2.11 18.20
N VAL A 52 -0.85 -3.02 18.49
CA VAL A 52 -1.50 -3.84 17.46
C VAL A 52 -2.32 -2.99 16.50
N GLN A 53 -3.04 -1.98 16.99
CA GLN A 53 -3.79 -1.05 16.13
C GLN A 53 -2.86 -0.22 15.23
N ASP A 54 -1.75 0.31 15.76
CA ASP A 54 -0.75 1.04 14.96
C ASP A 54 -0.15 0.15 13.86
N LEU A 55 0.22 -1.09 14.21
CA LEU A 55 0.73 -2.06 13.24
C LEU A 55 -0.33 -2.40 12.18
N ALA A 56 -1.58 -2.63 12.57
CA ALA A 56 -2.66 -2.93 11.63
C ALA A 56 -2.86 -1.81 10.60
N VAL A 57 -2.79 -0.54 11.02
CA VAL A 57 -2.88 0.61 10.11
C VAL A 57 -1.70 0.63 9.15
N ARG A 58 -0.47 0.48 9.66
CA ARG A 58 0.75 0.47 8.83
C ARG A 58 0.73 -0.66 7.81
N THR A 59 0.31 -1.87 8.23
CA THR A 59 0.19 -3.03 7.35
C THR A 59 -0.85 -2.79 6.26
N LYS A 60 -1.99 -2.17 6.59
CA LYS A 60 -3.01 -1.82 5.60
C LYS A 60 -2.46 -0.84 4.55
N THR A 61 -1.80 0.23 4.97
CA THR A 61 -1.18 1.20 4.05
C THR A 61 -0.12 0.54 3.16
N LEU A 62 0.68 -0.38 3.72
CA LEU A 62 1.67 -1.10 2.93
C LEU A 62 1.02 -2.03 1.90
N ALA A 63 -0.05 -2.73 2.29
CA ALA A 63 -0.81 -3.60 1.39
C ALA A 63 -1.47 -2.81 0.24
N GLU A 64 -2.03 -1.63 0.54
CA GLU A 64 -2.58 -0.72 -0.48
C GLU A 64 -1.51 -0.27 -1.46
N ARG A 65 -0.34 0.15 -0.99
CA ARG A 65 0.79 0.52 -1.85
C ARG A 65 1.30 -0.63 -2.70
N ALA A 66 1.40 -1.83 -2.12
CA ALA A 66 1.80 -3.02 -2.86
C ALA A 66 0.79 -3.36 -3.97
N HIS A 67 -0.50 -3.16 -3.69
CA HIS A 67 -1.57 -3.34 -4.68
C HIS A 67 -1.53 -2.26 -5.77
N GLU A 68 -1.24 -1.01 -5.42
CA GLU A 68 -1.00 0.06 -6.40
C GLU A 68 0.15 -0.33 -7.34
N ILE A 69 1.31 -0.74 -6.80
CA ILE A 69 2.44 -1.20 -7.64
C ILE A 69 2.05 -2.39 -8.53
N GLN A 70 1.25 -3.33 -8.01
CA GLN A 70 0.78 -4.47 -8.79
C GLN A 70 -0.15 -4.06 -9.95
N THR A 71 -1.00 -3.06 -9.74
CA THR A 71 -2.02 -2.63 -10.70
C THR A 71 -1.49 -1.60 -11.71
N THR A 72 -0.63 -0.68 -11.28
CA THR A 72 -0.02 0.34 -12.14
C THR A 72 1.32 -0.08 -12.73
N GLY A 73 1.91 -1.19 -12.25
CA GLY A 73 3.29 -1.58 -12.51
C GLY A 73 4.32 -0.72 -11.77
N LEU A 74 5.62 -1.07 -11.91
CA LEU A 74 6.76 -0.20 -11.57
C LEU A 74 6.71 1.14 -12.34
N THR A 75 5.89 1.19 -13.38
CA THR A 75 5.73 2.29 -14.30
C THR A 75 4.93 3.45 -13.75
N GLY A 76 4.27 3.43 -12.59
CA GLY A 76 3.56 4.63 -12.11
C GLY A 76 4.52 5.82 -11.83
N PRO A 77 5.42 5.71 -10.84
CA PRO A 77 6.41 6.76 -10.55
C PRO A 77 7.54 6.85 -11.58
N TYR A 78 7.89 5.73 -12.23
CA TYR A 78 8.97 5.65 -13.20
C TYR A 78 8.48 5.74 -14.66
N GLU A 79 7.19 5.98 -14.92
CA GLU A 79 6.57 5.97 -16.27
C GLU A 79 7.35 6.84 -17.23
N LYS A 80 7.58 8.08 -16.77
CA LYS A 80 8.22 9.11 -17.54
C LYS A 80 9.67 8.74 -17.85
N ILE A 81 10.36 8.17 -16.85
CA ILE A 81 11.77 7.76 -16.97
C ILE A 81 11.91 6.59 -17.94
N PHE A 82 11.06 5.56 -17.80
CA PHE A 82 11.06 4.41 -18.72
C PHE A 82 10.66 4.82 -20.14
N LYS A 83 9.68 5.72 -20.29
CA LYS A 83 9.28 6.24 -21.61
C LYS A 83 10.39 7.03 -22.29
N GLU A 84 11.09 7.90 -21.56
CA GLU A 84 12.26 8.63 -22.08
C GLU A 84 13.41 7.68 -22.46
N LEU A 85 13.61 6.61 -21.68
CA LEU A 85 14.59 5.56 -21.99
C LEU A 85 14.22 4.78 -23.26
N GLU A 86 12.96 4.39 -23.41
CA GLU A 86 12.45 3.70 -24.60
C GLU A 86 12.56 4.56 -25.86
N GLU A 87 12.23 5.85 -25.79
CA GLU A 87 12.34 6.78 -26.91
C GLU A 87 13.80 6.93 -27.38
N LYS A 88 14.73 7.10 -26.44
CA LYS A 88 16.17 7.15 -26.75
C LYS A 88 16.68 5.84 -27.34
N LEU A 89 16.29 4.68 -26.78
CA LEU A 89 16.66 3.38 -27.34
C LEU A 89 16.12 3.17 -28.76
N ALA A 90 14.88 3.58 -29.04
CA ALA A 90 14.29 3.50 -30.37
C ALA A 90 15.03 4.37 -31.39
N GLN A 91 15.45 5.58 -30.98
CA GLN A 91 16.24 6.48 -31.83
C GLN A 91 17.63 5.91 -32.13
N ALA A 92 18.32 5.35 -31.14
CA ALA A 92 19.59 4.67 -31.35
C ALA A 92 19.45 3.48 -32.32
N GLN A 93 18.42 2.65 -32.13
CA GLN A 93 18.15 1.52 -33.03
C GLN A 93 17.83 1.96 -34.46
N SER A 94 17.13 3.08 -34.66
CA SER A 94 16.86 3.63 -36.00
C SER A 94 18.14 4.02 -36.73
N ILE A 95 19.10 4.62 -36.02
CA ILE A 95 20.41 5.01 -36.59
C ILE A 95 21.24 3.77 -36.92
N VAL A 96 21.33 2.80 -35.99
CA VAL A 96 22.11 1.56 -36.17
C VAL A 96 21.57 0.72 -37.34
N ASN A 97 20.25 0.66 -37.51
CA ASN A 97 19.62 -0.14 -38.57
C ASN A 97 19.59 0.57 -39.93
N ALA A 98 19.97 1.85 -40.00
CA ALA A 98 20.02 2.58 -41.26
C ALA A 98 21.20 2.12 -42.14
N ARG A 99 20.90 1.64 -43.35
CA ARG A 99 21.91 1.16 -44.32
C ARG A 99 22.85 2.25 -44.86
N ASN A 100 22.58 3.51 -44.57
CA ASN A 100 23.26 4.69 -45.11
C ASN A 100 23.63 5.70 -44.01
N ALA A 101 23.91 5.24 -42.79
CA ALA A 101 24.26 6.10 -41.68
C ALA A 101 25.46 7.02 -42.02
N THR A 102 25.27 8.33 -41.84
CA THR A 102 26.30 9.34 -42.08
C THR A 102 27.19 9.54 -40.85
N ALA A 103 28.38 10.11 -41.02
CA ALA A 103 29.27 10.44 -39.89
C ALA A 103 28.57 11.33 -38.83
N ALA A 104 27.68 12.23 -39.26
CA ALA A 104 26.85 13.02 -38.36
C ALA A 104 25.87 12.15 -37.54
N ALA A 105 25.23 11.17 -38.17
CA ALA A 105 24.32 10.24 -37.47
C ALA A 105 25.06 9.36 -36.44
N VAL A 106 26.30 8.95 -36.75
CA VAL A 106 27.15 8.19 -35.82
C VAL A 106 27.57 9.05 -34.61
N SER A 107 27.87 10.33 -34.82
CA SER A 107 28.15 11.27 -33.72
C SER A 107 26.95 11.41 -32.78
N VAL A 108 25.74 11.55 -33.34
CA VAL A 108 24.49 11.61 -32.57
C VAL A 108 24.25 10.31 -31.79
N LEU A 109 24.54 9.15 -32.39
CA LEU A 109 24.44 7.86 -31.70
C LEU A 109 25.39 7.75 -30.50
N MET A 110 26.62 8.25 -30.62
CA MET A 110 27.58 8.27 -29.52
C MET A 110 27.09 9.13 -28.36
N GLU A 111 26.55 10.31 -28.63
CA GLU A 111 25.93 11.16 -27.58
C GLU A 111 24.73 10.45 -26.93
N LEU A 112 23.88 9.80 -27.73
CA LEU A 112 22.71 9.09 -27.22
C LEU A 112 23.09 7.94 -26.27
N ILE A 113 24.17 7.22 -26.58
CA ILE A 113 24.66 6.10 -25.76
C ILE A 113 25.18 6.59 -24.40
N GLU A 114 25.92 7.71 -24.37
CA GLU A 114 26.42 8.27 -23.10
C GLU A 114 25.28 8.82 -22.24
N ASP A 115 24.29 9.46 -22.85
CA ASP A 115 23.11 9.97 -22.14
C ASP A 115 22.22 8.83 -21.57
N LEU A 116 22.05 7.74 -22.33
CA LEU A 116 21.40 6.51 -21.86
C LEU A 116 22.16 5.90 -20.68
N ARG A 117 23.50 5.85 -20.74
CA ARG A 117 24.34 5.31 -19.67
C ARG A 117 24.23 6.12 -18.38
N ALA A 118 24.20 7.45 -18.49
CA ALA A 118 24.02 8.34 -17.35
C ALA A 118 22.65 8.14 -16.67
N HIS A 119 21.57 8.07 -17.46
CA HIS A 119 20.21 7.84 -16.95
C HIS A 119 20.05 6.49 -16.24
N ILE A 120 20.69 5.42 -16.75
CA ILE A 120 20.66 4.09 -16.12
C ILE A 120 21.46 4.10 -14.81
N GLY A 121 22.59 4.80 -14.77
CA GLY A 121 23.40 4.94 -13.54
C GLY A 121 22.59 5.56 -12.40
N GLU A 122 21.90 6.66 -12.67
CA GLU A 122 21.11 7.40 -11.69
C GLU A 122 19.89 6.61 -11.16
N THR A 123 19.35 5.68 -11.95
CA THR A 123 18.23 4.80 -11.54
C THR A 123 18.67 3.53 -10.78
N THR A 124 19.95 3.16 -10.83
CA THR A 124 20.47 1.95 -10.15
C THR A 124 21.17 2.23 -8.81
N GLU A 125 21.50 3.49 -8.51
CA GLU A 125 22.19 3.90 -7.27
C GLU A 125 21.25 4.37 -6.13
N THR A 126 19.93 4.31 -6.31
CA THR A 126 18.92 4.59 -5.27
C THR A 126 18.32 3.31 -4.69
#